data_AF-W2BWK0-F1
#
_entry.id   AF-W2BWK0-F1
#
_cell.length_a   1.000
_cell.length_b   1.000
_cell.length_c   1.000
_cell.angle_alpha   90.00
_cell.angle_beta   90.00
_cell.angle_gamma   90.00
#
_symmetry.space_group_name_H-M   'P 1'
#
loop_
_entity.id
_entity.type
_entity.pdbx_description
1 polymer ?
#
loop_
_entity_poly.entity_id
_entity_poly.type
_entity_poly.pdbx_seq_one_letter_code
_entity_poly.pdbx_strand_id
1 'polypeptide(L)'
;MANFILELALPNEELKFAGIECRAVNFIAPILLVAVLTVKTEDLLLGIFAALALCFVMYIPQKLMTIKGYFDNVMNGLKDMFPVLVIIILSYVLIDVNGKLGLVDYVVGVALKTVHPALLPVTVFVVIGLLSFASGSFWGLAAISFPIVGPLSEALGVNPFLCAGALISAVAFGGHICIYSDTVILASASTQVSNAEYFQTSAPLVGVSFIMSIIGFLAMGFLTV
;
A
#
# COMPACT_ATOMS: atom_id res chain seq x y z
N MET A 1 42.76 -10.78 -10.29
CA MET A 1 41.90 -11.83 -9.68
C MET A 1 40.61 -11.24 -9.11
N ALA A 2 40.64 -10.13 -8.37
CA ALA A 2 39.43 -9.43 -7.88
C ALA A 2 38.48 -8.95 -9.00
N ASN A 3 39.02 -8.37 -10.09
CA ASN A 3 38.21 -7.90 -11.22
C ASN A 3 37.46 -9.03 -11.98
N PHE A 4 38.01 -10.25 -11.96
CA PHE A 4 37.43 -11.41 -12.66
C PHE A 4 36.27 -12.05 -11.87
N ILE A 5 36.27 -11.92 -10.54
CA ILE A 5 35.18 -12.37 -9.67
C ILE A 5 34.01 -11.37 -9.72
N LEU A 6 34.30 -10.08 -9.88
CA LEU A 6 33.31 -9.01 -10.07
C LEU A 6 32.50 -9.15 -11.37
N GLU A 7 33.14 -9.55 -12.47
CA GLU A 7 32.47 -9.85 -13.75
C GLU A 7 31.50 -11.03 -13.67
N LEU A 8 31.72 -11.96 -12.74
CA LEU A 8 30.95 -13.20 -12.62
C LEU A 8 29.75 -13.07 -11.66
N ALA A 9 29.78 -12.09 -10.75
CA ALA A 9 28.81 -11.94 -9.67
C ALA A 9 27.79 -10.82 -9.90
N LEU A 10 28.08 -9.85 -10.77
CA LEU A 10 27.22 -8.70 -11.00
C LEU A 10 26.63 -8.71 -12.42
N PRO A 11 25.32 -8.45 -12.58
CA PRO A 11 24.73 -8.27 -13.90
C PRO A 11 25.42 -7.13 -14.66
N ASN A 12 25.52 -7.25 -16.00
CA ASN A 12 26.31 -6.37 -16.89
C ASN A 12 26.04 -4.85 -16.74
N GLU A 13 24.93 -4.45 -16.13
CA GLU A 13 24.59 -3.05 -15.87
C GLU A 13 25.29 -2.47 -14.65
N GLU A 14 25.56 -3.28 -13.61
CA GLU A 14 26.21 -2.82 -12.38
C GLU A 14 27.74 -2.69 -12.54
N LEU A 15 28.33 -3.43 -13.49
CA LEU A 15 29.72 -3.27 -13.89
C LEU A 15 30.04 -1.86 -14.44
N LYS A 16 29.03 -1.14 -14.97
CA LYS A 16 29.19 0.24 -15.47
C LYS A 16 29.43 1.26 -14.35
N PHE A 17 29.10 0.91 -13.11
CA PHE A 17 29.26 1.76 -11.92
C PHE A 17 30.45 1.33 -11.05
N ALA A 18 31.19 0.29 -11.45
CA ALA A 18 32.37 -0.17 -10.74
C ALA A 18 33.45 0.93 -10.71
N GLY A 19 33.68 1.51 -9.53
CA GLY A 19 34.67 2.59 -9.31
C GLY A 19 34.09 3.99 -9.11
N ILE A 20 32.76 4.15 -9.11
CA ILE A 20 32.10 5.42 -8.76
C ILE A 20 31.69 5.40 -7.29
N GLU A 21 32.03 6.44 -6.53
CA GLU A 21 31.60 6.55 -5.12
C GLU A 21 30.07 6.65 -5.04
N CYS A 22 29.43 5.62 -4.47
CA CYS A 22 27.99 5.61 -4.20
C CYS A 22 27.65 6.66 -3.13
N ARG A 23 27.13 7.82 -3.55
CA ARG A 23 26.65 8.85 -2.65
C ARG A 23 25.18 8.60 -2.29
N ALA A 24 24.91 8.26 -1.04
CA ALA A 24 23.54 8.09 -0.52
C ALA A 24 22.64 9.32 -0.76
N VAL A 25 23.24 10.51 -0.89
CA VAL A 25 22.55 11.76 -1.22
C VAL A 25 21.78 11.68 -2.54
N ASN A 26 22.28 10.93 -3.53
CA ASN A 26 21.61 10.76 -4.83
C ASN A 26 20.27 10.02 -4.73
N PHE A 27 20.10 9.20 -3.70
CA PHE A 27 18.85 8.48 -3.43
C PHE A 27 17.95 9.25 -2.45
N ILE A 28 18.54 9.78 -1.38
CA ILE A 28 17.79 10.43 -0.30
C ILE A 28 17.22 11.79 -0.74
N ALA A 29 17.98 12.59 -1.49
CA ALA A 29 17.55 13.95 -1.84
C ALA A 29 16.29 13.98 -2.73
N PRO A 30 16.15 13.15 -3.79
CA PRO A 30 14.91 13.06 -4.55
C PRO A 30 13.71 12.60 -3.72
N ILE A 31 13.90 11.59 -2.84
CA ILE A 31 12.82 11.08 -1.98
C ILE A 31 12.33 12.14 -1.00
N LEU A 32 13.25 12.85 -0.34
CA LEU A 32 12.90 13.96 0.55
C LEU A 32 12.19 15.08 -0.22
N LEU A 33 12.62 15.37 -1.45
CA LEU A 33 11.96 16.38 -2.27
C LEU A 33 10.53 15.99 -2.61
N VAL A 34 10.28 14.74 -3.03
CA VAL A 34 8.91 14.24 -3.26
C VAL A 34 8.08 14.40 -1.98
N ALA A 35 8.59 13.94 -0.84
CA ALA A 35 7.85 13.99 0.42
C ALA A 35 7.51 15.43 0.84
N VAL A 36 8.48 16.34 0.82
CA VAL A 36 8.29 17.74 1.23
C VAL A 36 7.36 18.49 0.29
N LEU A 37 7.52 18.31 -1.03
CA LEU A 37 6.65 18.97 -2.00
C LEU A 37 5.23 18.43 -1.93
N THR A 38 5.05 17.11 -1.88
CA THR A 38 3.72 16.48 -1.80
C THR A 38 2.96 16.98 -0.57
N VAL A 39 3.62 17.11 0.60
CA VAL A 39 2.99 17.62 1.82
C VAL A 39 2.65 19.11 1.73
N LYS A 40 3.46 19.91 1.02
CA LYS A 40 3.23 21.35 0.91
C LYS A 40 2.21 21.74 -0.15
N THR A 41 2.16 21.00 -1.26
CA THR A 41 1.32 21.33 -2.42
C THR A 41 0.09 20.45 -2.53
N GLU A 42 -0.05 19.44 -1.67
CA GLU A 42 -1.11 18.42 -1.70
C GLU A 42 -1.20 17.70 -3.07
N ASP A 43 -0.13 17.77 -3.85
CA ASP A 43 -0.05 17.30 -5.23
C ASP A 43 1.17 16.40 -5.41
N LEU A 44 0.89 15.10 -5.49
CA LEU A 44 1.91 14.07 -5.70
C LEU A 44 2.55 14.16 -7.09
N LEU A 45 1.81 14.57 -8.11
CA LEU A 45 2.34 14.68 -9.48
C LEU A 45 3.44 15.72 -9.55
N LEU A 46 3.20 16.89 -8.95
CA LEU A 46 4.19 17.96 -8.89
C LEU A 46 5.47 17.51 -8.17
N GLY A 47 5.32 16.79 -7.05
CA GLY A 47 6.44 16.21 -6.31
C GLY A 47 7.28 15.25 -7.15
N ILE A 48 6.63 14.37 -7.93
CA ILE A 48 7.30 13.41 -8.82
C ILE A 48 8.06 14.14 -9.94
N PHE A 49 7.43 15.11 -10.62
CA PHE A 49 8.10 15.86 -11.69
C PHE A 49 9.31 16.66 -11.17
N ALA A 50 9.18 17.28 -9.99
CA ALA A 50 10.28 18.00 -9.36
C ALA A 50 11.43 17.06 -8.97
N ALA A 51 11.13 15.86 -8.48
CA ALA A 51 12.15 14.86 -8.16
C ALA A 51 12.86 14.32 -9.41
N LEU A 52 12.14 14.09 -10.51
CA LEU A 52 12.76 13.76 -11.80
C LEU A 52 13.71 14.88 -12.24
N ALA A 53 13.26 16.14 -12.19
CA ALA A 53 14.11 17.29 -12.52
C ALA A 53 15.34 17.38 -11.62
N LEU A 54 15.21 17.12 -10.31
CA LEU A 54 16.34 17.08 -9.39
C LEU A 54 17.32 15.95 -9.74
N CYS A 55 16.82 14.74 -10.01
CA CYS A 55 17.66 13.62 -10.49
C CYS A 55 18.42 13.99 -11.77
N PHE A 56 17.77 14.69 -12.70
CA PHE A 56 18.43 15.16 -13.92
C PHE A 56 19.60 16.11 -13.61
N VAL A 57 19.38 17.10 -12.73
CA VAL A 57 20.41 18.06 -12.32
C VAL A 57 21.53 17.39 -11.52
N MET A 58 21.24 16.35 -10.74
CA MET A 58 22.24 15.66 -9.92
C MET A 58 23.05 14.62 -10.72
N TYR A 59 22.43 13.84 -11.60
CA TYR A 59 23.04 12.66 -12.20
C TYR A 59 23.92 12.98 -13.42
N ILE A 60 23.56 14.00 -14.20
CA ILE A 60 24.32 14.43 -15.38
C ILE A 60 25.71 14.99 -15.02
N PRO A 61 25.88 15.94 -14.07
CA PRO A 61 27.21 16.45 -13.72
C PRO A 61 28.09 15.42 -13.01
N GLN A 62 27.47 14.44 -12.33
CA GLN A 62 28.18 13.32 -11.70
C GLN A 62 28.62 12.26 -12.71
N LYS A 63 28.29 12.41 -13.99
CA LYS A 63 28.60 11.45 -15.08
C LYS A 63 28.12 10.02 -14.79
N LEU A 64 27.06 9.89 -14.00
CA LEU A 64 26.42 8.60 -13.71
C LEU A 64 25.70 8.05 -14.94
N MET A 65 25.17 8.93 -15.80
CA MET A 65 24.47 8.56 -17.02
C MET A 65 24.54 9.66 -18.06
N THR A 66 24.32 9.30 -19.33
CA THR A 66 24.16 10.26 -20.42
C THR A 66 22.74 10.85 -20.42
N ILE A 67 22.58 12.05 -21.01
CA ILE A 67 21.25 12.68 -21.15
C ILE A 67 20.26 11.74 -21.83
N LYS A 68 20.69 11.08 -22.91
CA LYS A 68 19.87 10.09 -23.61
C LYS A 68 19.50 8.91 -22.70
N GLY A 69 20.49 8.36 -21.97
CA GLY A 69 20.24 7.27 -21.02
C GLY A 69 19.28 7.64 -19.89
N TYR A 70 19.31 8.89 -19.41
CA TYR A 70 18.34 9.37 -18.41
C TYR A 70 16.91 9.31 -18.95
N PHE A 71 16.65 9.89 -20.12
CA PHE A 71 15.30 9.88 -20.72
C PHE A 71 14.84 8.48 -21.11
N ASP A 72 15.76 7.64 -21.62
CA ASP A 72 15.47 6.23 -21.92
C ASP A 72 15.06 5.48 -20.65
N ASN A 73 15.75 5.70 -19.51
CA ASN A 73 15.41 5.09 -18.22
C ASN A 73 14.05 5.55 -17.68
N VAL A 74 13.74 6.86 -17.76
CA VAL A 74 12.42 7.39 -17.38
C VAL A 74 11.31 6.74 -18.24
N MET A 75 11.55 6.61 -19.54
CA MET A 75 10.59 5.99 -20.46
C MET A 75 10.43 4.49 -20.21
N ASN A 76 11.51 3.78 -19.88
CA ASN A 76 11.44 2.36 -19.51
C ASN A 76 10.64 2.16 -18.22
N GLY A 77 10.85 3.00 -17.20
CA GLY A 77 10.04 2.94 -15.97
C GLY A 77 8.54 3.15 -16.23
N LEU A 78 8.17 4.04 -17.15
CA LEU A 78 6.78 4.21 -17.58
C LEU A 78 6.23 2.96 -18.30
N LYS A 79 7.04 2.31 -19.15
CA LYS A 79 6.64 1.06 -19.85
C LYS A 79 6.47 -0.10 -18.88
N ASP A 80 7.37 -0.24 -17.92
CA ASP A 80 7.35 -1.32 -16.93
C ASP A 80 6.12 -1.25 -16.03
N MET A 81 5.59 -0.03 -15.80
CA MET A 81 4.35 0.19 -15.06
C MET A 81 3.07 -0.03 -15.90
N PHE A 82 3.16 -0.14 -17.22
CA PHE A 82 1.98 -0.27 -18.08
C PHE A 82 1.12 -1.51 -17.78
N PRO A 83 1.68 -2.73 -17.62
CA PRO A 83 0.89 -3.90 -17.25
C PRO A 83 0.20 -3.75 -15.89
N VAL A 84 0.87 -3.10 -14.94
CA VAL A 84 0.37 -2.81 -13.59
C VAL A 84 -0.88 -1.95 -13.65
N LEU A 85 -0.85 -0.89 -14.47
CA LEU A 85 -2.00 0.00 -14.68
C LEU A 85 -3.21 -0.75 -15.23
N VAL A 86 -3.01 -1.68 -16.18
CA VAL A 86 -4.11 -2.48 -16.74
C VAL A 86 -4.77 -3.34 -15.66
N ILE A 87 -3.97 -4.02 -14.83
CA ILE A 87 -4.51 -4.85 -13.74
C ILE A 87 -5.25 -3.98 -12.73
N ILE A 88 -4.69 -2.82 -12.34
CA ILE A 88 -5.33 -1.88 -11.41
C ILE A 88 -6.68 -1.40 -11.96
N ILE A 89 -6.76 -1.01 -13.24
CA ILE A 89 -8.03 -0.57 -13.86
C ILE A 89 -9.08 -1.68 -13.77
N LEU A 90 -8.72 -2.92 -14.10
CA LEU A 90 -9.64 -4.07 -13.99
C LEU A 90 -10.08 -4.33 -12.55
N SER A 91 -9.17 -4.22 -11.58
CA SER A 91 -9.49 -4.32 -10.15
C SER A 91 -10.46 -3.23 -9.70
N TYR A 92 -10.27 -1.97 -10.14
CA TYR A 92 -11.19 -0.88 -9.81
C TYR A 92 -12.59 -1.07 -10.38
N VAL A 93 -12.72 -1.65 -11.57
CA VAL A 93 -14.04 -2.04 -12.11
C VAL A 93 -14.71 -3.08 -11.22
N LEU A 94 -13.97 -4.08 -10.75
CA LEU A 94 -14.49 -5.10 -9.82
C LEU A 94 -14.90 -4.49 -8.47
N ILE A 95 -14.10 -3.55 -7.94
CA ILE A 95 -14.43 -2.77 -6.73
C ILE A 95 -15.73 -1.98 -6.94
N ASP A 96 -15.88 -1.28 -8.06
CA ASP A 96 -17.06 -0.47 -8.37
C ASP A 96 -18.34 -1.32 -8.50
N VAL A 97 -18.24 -2.48 -9.15
CA VAL A 97 -19.36 -3.43 -9.24
C VAL A 97 -19.75 -3.96 -7.85
N ASN A 98 -18.78 -4.33 -7.02
CA ASN A 98 -19.04 -4.75 -5.63
C ASN A 98 -19.70 -3.63 -4.80
N GLY A 99 -19.31 -2.38 -5.01
CA GLY A 99 -19.94 -1.21 -4.42
C GLY A 99 -21.40 -1.05 -4.87
N LYS A 100 -21.68 -1.16 -6.17
CA LYS A 100 -23.03 -1.06 -6.74
C LYS A 100 -23.98 -2.16 -6.29
N LEU A 101 -23.44 -3.34 -5.96
CA LEU A 101 -24.23 -4.44 -5.37
C LEU A 101 -24.66 -4.15 -3.92
N GLY A 102 -24.11 -3.12 -3.28
CA GLY A 102 -24.41 -2.79 -1.89
C GLY A 102 -23.88 -3.82 -0.89
N LEU A 103 -22.91 -4.65 -1.31
CA LEU A 103 -22.34 -5.71 -0.45
C LEU A 103 -21.78 -5.13 0.85
N VAL A 104 -21.06 -4.02 0.72
CA VAL A 104 -20.44 -3.31 1.85
C VAL A 104 -21.51 -2.79 2.81
N ASP A 105 -22.49 -2.04 2.31
CA ASP A 105 -23.55 -1.45 3.14
C ASP A 105 -24.43 -2.52 3.80
N TYR A 106 -24.74 -3.59 3.08
CA TYR A 106 -25.53 -4.71 3.59
C TYR A 106 -24.78 -5.45 4.71
N VAL A 107 -23.52 -5.84 4.47
CA VAL A 107 -22.74 -6.62 5.44
C VAL A 107 -22.46 -5.78 6.68
N VAL A 108 -22.08 -4.51 6.53
CA VAL A 108 -21.85 -3.59 7.66
C VAL A 108 -23.16 -3.33 8.41
N GLY A 109 -24.26 -3.08 7.69
CA GLY A 109 -25.57 -2.80 8.29
C GLY A 109 -26.20 -3.97 9.03
N VAL A 110 -25.94 -5.21 8.61
CA VAL A 110 -26.43 -6.43 9.29
C VAL A 110 -25.48 -6.82 10.42
N ALA A 111 -24.18 -6.85 10.16
CA ALA A 111 -23.20 -7.39 11.11
C ALA A 111 -22.95 -6.48 12.30
N LEU A 112 -23.14 -5.16 12.16
CA LEU A 112 -22.88 -4.21 13.24
C LEU A 112 -24.12 -3.85 14.08
N LYS A 113 -25.34 -4.20 13.63
CA LYS A 113 -26.58 -3.93 14.38
C LYS A 113 -26.85 -4.89 15.54
N THR A 114 -26.23 -6.07 15.55
CA THR A 114 -26.53 -7.16 16.48
C THR A 114 -25.46 -7.38 17.55
N VAL A 115 -24.53 -6.43 17.71
CA VAL A 115 -23.30 -6.63 18.49
C VAL A 115 -23.43 -6.04 19.89
N HIS A 116 -23.00 -6.81 20.90
CA HIS A 116 -22.80 -6.31 22.26
C HIS A 116 -21.71 -5.22 22.28
N PRO A 117 -21.85 -4.10 23.03
CA PRO A 117 -20.89 -3.00 23.01
C PRO A 117 -19.41 -3.41 23.12
N ALA A 118 -19.10 -4.31 24.06
CA ALA A 118 -17.73 -4.83 24.28
C ALA A 118 -17.11 -5.58 23.08
N LEU A 119 -17.92 -6.10 22.17
CA LEU A 119 -17.45 -6.83 20.98
C LEU A 119 -17.40 -5.95 19.73
N LEU A 120 -17.87 -4.71 19.79
CA LEU A 120 -17.95 -3.83 18.63
C LEU A 120 -16.58 -3.66 17.93
N PRO A 121 -15.46 -3.36 18.62
CA PRO A 121 -14.17 -3.16 17.95
C PRO A 121 -13.67 -4.41 17.22
N VAL A 122 -13.82 -5.59 17.82
CA VAL A 122 -13.37 -6.85 17.20
C VAL A 122 -14.28 -7.25 16.04
N THR A 123 -15.59 -7.01 16.13
CA THR A 123 -16.52 -7.27 15.02
C THR A 123 -16.24 -6.33 13.85
N VAL A 124 -16.03 -5.04 14.11
CA VAL A 124 -15.57 -4.08 13.10
C VAL A 124 -14.29 -4.57 12.45
N PHE A 125 -13.30 -5.00 13.25
CA PHE A 125 -12.03 -5.48 12.71
C PHE A 125 -12.18 -6.70 11.78
N VAL A 126 -12.91 -7.72 12.23
CA VAL A 126 -13.06 -8.98 11.48
C VAL A 126 -13.95 -8.80 10.25
N VAL A 127 -15.11 -8.16 10.40
CA VAL A 127 -16.08 -8.00 9.31
C VAL A 127 -15.53 -7.10 8.21
N ILE A 128 -15.00 -5.93 8.58
CA ILE A 128 -14.41 -5.00 7.61
C ILE A 128 -13.14 -5.61 7.01
N GLY A 129 -12.37 -6.39 7.78
CA GLY A 129 -11.16 -7.03 7.27
C GLY A 129 -11.46 -8.07 6.20
N LEU A 130 -12.46 -8.92 6.44
CA LEU A 130 -12.93 -9.90 5.44
C LEU A 130 -13.56 -9.22 4.22
N LEU A 131 -14.31 -8.14 4.45
CA LEU A 131 -14.91 -7.36 3.37
C LEU A 131 -13.85 -6.63 2.53
N SER A 132 -12.79 -6.12 3.17
CA SER A 132 -11.64 -5.51 2.50
C SER A 132 -10.89 -6.55 1.67
N PHE A 133 -10.70 -7.76 2.20
CA PHE A 133 -10.12 -8.87 1.45
C PHE A 133 -10.98 -9.27 0.24
N ALA A 134 -12.31 -9.33 0.41
CA ALA A 134 -13.27 -9.68 -0.65
C ALA A 134 -13.51 -8.56 -1.67
N SER A 135 -13.24 -7.31 -1.32
CA SER A 135 -13.43 -6.16 -2.21
C SER A 135 -12.11 -5.71 -2.84
N GLY A 136 -10.96 -5.97 -2.21
CA GLY A 136 -9.64 -5.56 -2.65
C GLY A 136 -9.33 -4.07 -2.51
N SER A 137 -10.15 -3.33 -1.76
CA SER A 137 -10.00 -1.87 -1.58
C SER A 137 -9.64 -1.52 -0.13
N PHE A 138 -8.58 -0.72 0.03
CA PHE A 138 -8.20 -0.12 1.31
C PHE A 138 -8.96 1.20 1.54
N TRP A 139 -8.73 2.20 0.67
CA TRP A 139 -9.25 3.56 0.84
C TRP A 139 -10.76 3.66 0.60
N GLY A 140 -11.30 2.92 -0.37
CA GLY A 140 -12.72 2.97 -0.71
C GLY A 140 -13.59 2.41 0.42
N LEU A 141 -13.18 1.27 0.99
CA LEU A 141 -13.91 0.68 2.10
C LEU A 141 -13.80 1.52 3.39
N ALA A 142 -12.62 2.10 3.65
CA ALA A 142 -12.46 3.02 4.78
C ALA A 142 -13.44 4.20 4.67
N ALA A 143 -13.51 4.85 3.50
CA ALA A 143 -14.38 6.00 3.27
C ALA A 143 -15.88 5.69 3.48
N ILE A 144 -16.33 4.49 3.11
CA ILE A 144 -17.74 4.06 3.27
C ILE A 144 -18.01 3.62 4.72
N SER A 145 -17.08 2.93 5.37
CA SER A 145 -17.31 2.37 6.70
C SER A 145 -17.19 3.39 7.83
N PHE A 146 -16.36 4.43 7.70
CA PHE A 146 -16.17 5.45 8.74
C PHE A 146 -17.46 6.17 9.15
N PRO A 147 -18.29 6.68 8.22
CA PRO A 147 -19.57 7.32 8.54
C PRO A 147 -20.58 6.40 9.25
N ILE A 148 -20.42 5.09 9.16
CA ILE A 148 -21.31 4.10 9.79
C ILE A 148 -20.80 3.74 11.19
N VAL A 149 -19.50 3.45 11.31
CA VAL A 149 -18.88 3.00 12.55
C VAL A 149 -18.80 4.12 13.59
N GLY A 150 -18.58 5.37 13.18
CA GLY A 150 -18.52 6.52 14.08
C GLY A 150 -19.79 6.69 14.92
N PRO A 151 -20.96 6.97 14.32
CA PRO A 151 -22.21 7.13 15.05
C PRO A 151 -22.63 5.89 15.85
N LEU A 152 -22.30 4.69 15.33
CA LEU A 152 -22.60 3.44 16.03
C LEU A 152 -21.78 3.29 17.32
N SER A 153 -20.49 3.65 17.29
CA SER A 153 -19.63 3.62 18.48
C SER A 153 -20.13 4.56 19.56
N GLU A 154 -20.55 5.77 19.18
CA GLU A 154 -21.15 6.75 20.10
C GLU A 154 -22.47 6.26 20.70
N ALA A 155 -23.35 5.66 19.88
CA ALA A 155 -24.64 5.13 20.34
C ALA A 155 -24.50 3.98 21.35
N LEU A 156 -23.43 3.18 21.24
CA LEU A 156 -23.14 2.06 22.13
C LEU A 156 -22.22 2.43 23.31
N GLY A 157 -21.79 3.70 23.43
CA GLY A 157 -20.90 4.17 24.49
C GLY A 157 -19.46 3.67 24.38
N VAL A 158 -19.05 3.16 23.22
CA VAL A 158 -17.70 2.65 22.95
C VAL A 158 -16.82 3.79 22.45
N ASN A 159 -15.54 3.82 22.83
CA ASN A 159 -14.61 4.85 22.38
C ASN A 159 -14.51 4.88 20.83
N PRO A 160 -14.89 5.99 20.17
CA PRO A 160 -14.88 6.08 18.70
C PRO A 160 -13.48 5.93 18.09
N PHE A 161 -12.42 6.37 18.80
CA PHE A 161 -11.05 6.22 18.34
C PHE A 161 -10.59 4.76 18.34
N LEU A 162 -11.07 3.94 19.27
CA LEU A 162 -10.79 2.50 19.28
C LEU A 162 -11.44 1.81 18.07
N CYS A 163 -12.69 2.14 17.77
CA CYS A 163 -13.39 1.63 16.60
C CYS A 163 -12.78 2.13 15.28
N ALA A 164 -12.34 3.39 15.22
CA ALA A 164 -11.60 3.95 14.09
C ALA A 164 -10.26 3.22 13.87
N GLY A 165 -9.51 2.96 14.94
CA GLY A 165 -8.28 2.17 14.89
C GLY A 165 -8.53 0.76 14.38
N ALA A 166 -9.56 0.08 14.91
CA ALA A 166 -9.98 -1.24 14.44
C ALA A 166 -10.35 -1.24 12.95
N LEU A 167 -11.09 -0.24 12.49
CA LEU A 167 -11.47 -0.09 11.09
C LEU A 167 -10.24 0.08 10.18
N ILE A 168 -9.30 0.98 10.53
CA ILE A 168 -8.08 1.19 9.74
C ILE A 168 -7.21 -0.07 9.71
N SER A 169 -7.03 -0.74 10.85
CA SER A 169 -6.28 -1.99 10.89
C SER A 169 -6.94 -3.09 10.05
N ALA A 170 -8.27 -3.11 9.98
CA ALA A 170 -9.03 -4.07 9.19
C ALA A 170 -8.85 -3.87 7.68
N VAL A 171 -8.99 -2.63 7.21
CA VAL A 171 -8.78 -2.32 5.79
C VAL A 171 -7.33 -2.56 5.38
N ALA A 172 -6.36 -2.27 6.27
CA ALA A 172 -4.94 -2.55 6.02
C ALA A 172 -4.68 -4.05 5.82
N PHE A 173 -5.25 -4.89 6.69
CA PHE A 173 -5.16 -6.34 6.57
C PHE A 173 -5.68 -6.84 5.22
N GLY A 174 -6.89 -6.42 4.83
CA GLY A 174 -7.51 -6.88 3.58
C GLY A 174 -6.75 -6.43 2.33
N GLY A 175 -6.26 -5.19 2.32
CA GLY A 175 -5.48 -4.64 1.20
C GLY A 175 -4.13 -5.34 0.97
N HIS A 176 -3.49 -5.84 2.03
CA HIS A 176 -2.20 -6.54 1.90
C HIS A 176 -2.32 -8.01 1.48
N ILE A 177 -3.48 -8.64 1.69
CA ILE A 177 -3.68 -10.06 1.40
C ILE A 177 -4.50 -10.26 0.11
N CYS A 178 -5.31 -9.30 -0.31
CA CYS A 178 -6.10 -9.45 -1.52
C CYS A 178 -5.22 -9.41 -2.80
N ILE A 179 -5.22 -10.49 -3.57
CA ILE A 179 -4.36 -10.70 -4.78
C ILE A 179 -4.54 -9.59 -5.84
N TYR A 180 -5.72 -8.98 -5.88
CA TYR A 180 -6.07 -7.95 -6.86
C TYR A 180 -6.18 -6.55 -6.23
N SER A 181 -5.69 -6.35 -5.00
CA SER A 181 -5.62 -5.03 -4.38
C SER A 181 -4.48 -4.20 -4.97
N ASP A 182 -4.69 -2.88 -5.03
CA ASP A 182 -3.71 -1.90 -5.50
C ASP A 182 -2.36 -2.02 -4.79
N THR A 183 -2.35 -2.28 -3.48
CA THR A 183 -1.13 -2.51 -2.70
C THR A 183 -0.37 -3.75 -3.13
N VAL A 184 -1.06 -4.86 -3.40
CA VAL A 184 -0.42 -6.12 -3.84
C VAL A 184 0.09 -5.98 -5.27
N ILE A 185 -0.73 -5.45 -6.17
CA ILE A 185 -0.34 -5.28 -7.58
C ILE A 185 0.89 -4.38 -7.71
N LEU A 186 0.93 -3.27 -6.96
CA LEU A 186 2.08 -2.37 -6.98
C LEU A 186 3.32 -2.99 -6.34
N ALA A 187 3.17 -3.67 -5.19
CA ALA A 187 4.28 -4.34 -4.52
C ALA A 187 4.87 -5.44 -5.42
N SER A 188 4.03 -6.32 -5.96
CA SER A 188 4.42 -7.39 -6.89
C SER A 188 5.13 -6.86 -8.13
N ALA A 189 4.65 -5.75 -8.70
CA ALA A 189 5.30 -5.11 -9.82
C ALA A 189 6.67 -4.53 -9.46
N SER A 190 6.81 -3.91 -8.29
CA SER A 190 8.08 -3.34 -7.83
C SER A 190 9.14 -4.39 -7.54
N THR A 191 8.72 -5.58 -7.07
CA THR A 191 9.64 -6.70 -6.77
C THR A 191 9.74 -7.70 -7.92
N GLN A 192 9.04 -7.49 -9.03
CA GLN A 192 9.01 -8.38 -10.21
C GLN A 192 8.61 -9.83 -9.86
N VAL A 193 7.68 -9.99 -8.92
CA VAL A 193 7.11 -11.31 -8.54
C VAL A 193 5.65 -11.38 -8.94
N SER A 194 5.11 -12.59 -9.11
CA SER A 194 3.67 -12.71 -9.40
C SER A 194 2.82 -12.37 -8.17
N ASN A 195 1.61 -11.86 -8.39
CA ASN A 195 0.68 -11.54 -7.30
C ASN A 195 0.32 -12.79 -6.46
N ALA A 196 0.32 -13.98 -7.09
CA ALA A 196 0.07 -15.24 -6.41
C ALA A 196 1.23 -15.63 -5.47
N GLU A 197 2.48 -15.48 -5.92
CA GLU A 197 3.67 -15.71 -5.08
C GLU A 197 3.75 -14.71 -3.93
N TYR A 198 3.41 -13.44 -4.18
CA TYR A 198 3.30 -12.43 -3.14
C TYR A 198 2.27 -12.81 -2.08
N PHE A 199 1.09 -13.29 -2.49
CA PHE A 199 0.06 -13.75 -1.56
C PHE A 199 0.54 -14.94 -0.72
N GLN A 200 1.16 -15.95 -1.34
CA GLN A 200 1.64 -17.14 -0.64
C GLN A 200 2.69 -16.83 0.43
N THR A 201 3.55 -15.85 0.17
CA THR A 201 4.59 -15.41 1.11
C THR A 201 4.06 -14.45 2.17
N SER A 202 3.15 -13.54 1.81
CA SER A 202 2.63 -12.51 2.71
C SER A 202 1.48 -13.00 3.60
N ALA A 203 0.63 -13.91 3.11
CA ALA A 203 -0.50 -14.46 3.88
C ALA A 203 -0.11 -15.05 5.25
N PRO A 204 0.96 -15.89 5.38
CA PRO A 204 1.34 -16.41 6.69
C PRO A 204 1.84 -15.32 7.64
N LEU A 205 2.56 -14.31 7.14
CA LEU A 205 3.06 -13.18 7.94
C LEU A 205 1.92 -12.32 8.46
N VAL A 206 1.02 -11.91 7.57
CA VAL A 206 -0.09 -11.01 7.90
C VAL A 206 -1.15 -11.76 8.71
N GLY A 207 -1.35 -13.06 8.48
CA GLY A 207 -2.27 -13.89 9.27
C GLY A 207 -1.94 -13.91 10.76
N VAL A 208 -0.66 -13.98 11.13
CA VAL A 208 -0.24 -13.90 12.55
C VAL A 208 -0.61 -12.54 13.15
N SER A 209 -0.36 -11.45 12.43
CA SER A 209 -0.69 -10.10 12.89
C SER A 209 -2.20 -9.88 13.03
N PHE A 210 -3.01 -10.53 12.19
CA PHE A 210 -4.47 -10.48 12.25
C PHE A 210 -5.01 -11.16 13.51
N ILE A 211 -4.51 -12.35 13.82
CA ILE A 211 -4.90 -13.08 15.04
C ILE A 211 -4.49 -12.30 16.29
N MET A 212 -3.27 -11.74 16.31
CA MET A 212 -2.80 -10.89 17.41
C MET A 212 -3.68 -9.65 17.58
N SER A 213 -4.10 -9.03 16.47
CA SER A 213 -4.98 -7.85 16.49
C SER A 213 -6.39 -8.19 16.99
N ILE A 214 -6.94 -9.36 16.63
CA ILE A 214 -8.21 -9.85 17.18
C ILE A 214 -8.15 -9.92 18.71
N ILE A 215 -7.08 -10.51 19.26
CA ILE A 215 -6.90 -10.62 20.71
C ILE A 215 -6.78 -9.23 21.35
N GLY A 216 -6.03 -8.31 20.72
CA GLY A 216 -5.86 -6.95 21.19
C GLY A 216 -7.18 -6.16 21.21
N PHE A 217 -7.96 -6.19 20.14
CA PHE A 217 -9.25 -5.51 20.06
C PHE A 217 -10.30 -6.14 20.97
N LEU A 218 -10.24 -7.45 21.20
CA LEU A 218 -11.10 -8.12 22.18
C LEU A 218 -10.78 -7.64 23.60
N ALA A 219 -9.51 -7.66 24.00
CA ALA A 219 -9.08 -7.20 25.32
C ALA A 219 -9.43 -5.72 25.55
N MET A 220 -9.14 -4.86 24.58
CA MET A 220 -9.46 -3.43 24.65
C MET A 220 -10.97 -3.19 24.67
N GLY A 221 -11.76 -3.98 23.94
CA GLY A 221 -13.22 -3.90 23.94
C GLY A 221 -13.83 -4.19 25.32
N PHE A 222 -13.29 -5.15 26.06
CA PHE A 222 -13.74 -5.41 27.44
C PHE A 222 -13.21 -4.42 28.48
N LEU A 223 -12.07 -3.76 28.23
CA LEU A 223 -11.49 -2.78 29.14
C LEU A 223 -12.08 -1.38 29.01
N THR A 224 -12.67 -1.06 27.85
CA THR A 224 -13.18 0.28 27.51
C THR A 224 -14.71 0.39 27.56
N VAL A 225 -15.41 -0.71 27.84
CA VAL A 225 -16.87 -0.77 28.03
C VAL A 225 -17.21 -0.89 29.52
#